data_AF-X0V697-F1
#
_entry.id   AF-X0V697-F1
#
_cell.length_a   1.000
_cell.length_b   1.000
_cell.length_c   1.000
_cell.angle_alpha   90.00
_cell.angle_beta   90.00
_cell.angle_gamma   90.00
#
_symmetry.space_group_name_H-M   'P 1'
#
loop_
_entity.id
_entity.type
_entity.pdbx_description
1 polymer ?
#
loop_
_entity_poly.entity_id
_entity_poly.type
_entity_poly.pdbx_seq_one_letter_code
_entity_poly.pdbx_strand_id
1 'polypeptide(L)'
;AGRFGSMVIDVELPIEKPKQKERCEYFETGACMDCMLGCPVNAIDEEEPFNRQACWELCLRNAEYFLDLGDDIRVCGKCAVVGPCALKSAT
;
A
#
# COMPACT_ATOMS: atom_id res chain seq x y z
N ALA A 1 1.01 -5.39 6.76
CA ALA A 1 0.95 -3.92 6.67
C ALA A 1 1.85 -3.29 7.74
N GLY A 2 2.58 -2.21 7.44
CA GLY A 2 3.45 -1.55 8.41
C GLY A 2 3.77 -0.11 8.02
N ARG A 3 4.08 0.74 9.00
CA ARG A 3 4.60 2.09 8.78
C ARG A 3 6.11 2.04 8.88
N PHE A 4 6.79 2.59 7.88
CA PHE A 4 8.25 2.67 7.86
C PHE A 4 8.67 4.09 8.24
N GLY A 5 9.75 4.19 9.00
CA GLY A 5 10.44 5.44 9.31
C GLY A 5 11.92 5.28 8.98
N SER A 6 12.54 6.39 8.59
CA SER A 6 13.97 6.43 8.28
C SER A 6 14.67 7.41 9.22
N MET A 7 15.88 7.07 9.65
CA MET A 7 16.75 7.93 10.44
C MET A 7 18.13 7.97 9.77
N VAL A 8 18.64 9.18 9.56
CA VAL A 8 19.99 9.40 9.01
C VAL A 8 20.94 9.57 10.18
N ILE A 9 22.05 8.83 10.15
CA ILE A 9 23.07 8.80 11.22
C ILE A 9 24.46 8.83 10.59
N ASP A 10 25.42 9.38 11.32
CA ASP A 10 26.82 9.46 10.88
C ASP A 10 27.66 8.25 11.32
N VAL A 11 27.08 7.33 12.10
CA VAL A 11 27.78 6.13 12.57
C VAL A 11 27.80 5.06 11.48
N GLU A 12 28.98 4.47 11.26
CA GLU A 12 29.12 3.32 10.37
C GLU A 12 28.45 2.08 11.00
N LEU A 13 27.46 1.52 10.31
CA LEU A 13 26.81 0.27 10.71
C LEU A 13 27.16 -0.84 9.70
N PRO A 14 27.43 -2.07 10.16
CA PRO A 14 27.54 -3.21 9.26
C PRO A 14 26.19 -3.44 8.58
N ILE A 15 26.15 -3.36 7.25
CA ILE A 15 24.93 -3.57 6.46
C ILE A 15 24.93 -4.98 5.90
N GLU A 16 23.99 -5.81 6.33
CA GLU A 16 23.65 -7.04 5.63
C GLU A 16 22.55 -6.75 4.61
N LYS A 17 22.80 -7.11 3.34
CA LYS A 17 21.76 -7.02 2.32
C LYS A 17 20.69 -8.06 2.62
N PRO A 18 19.40 -7.68 2.77
CA PRO A 18 18.35 -8.66 2.91
C PRO A 18 18.28 -9.55 1.67
N LYS A 19 18.01 -10.85 1.85
CA LYS A 19 17.74 -11.75 0.74
C LYS A 19 16.52 -11.23 -0.01
N GLN A 20 16.66 -11.03 -1.32
CA GLN A 20 15.53 -10.69 -2.17
C GLN A 20 14.60 -11.90 -2.26
N LYS A 21 13.35 -11.74 -1.82
CA LYS A 21 12.25 -12.70 -2.00
C LYS A 21 11.05 -11.91 -2.51
N GLU A 22 10.42 -12.40 -3.57
CA GLU A 22 9.12 -11.90 -4.02
C GLU A 22 8.06 -12.27 -2.98
N ARG A 23 7.23 -11.30 -2.59
CA ARG A 23 6.22 -11.46 -1.53
C ARG A 23 4.80 -11.34 -2.04
N CYS A 24 4.63 -10.79 -3.24
CA CYS A 24 3.34 -10.68 -3.88
C CYS A 24 3.01 -12.01 -4.57
N GLU A 25 1.95 -12.67 -4.14
CA GLU A 25 1.50 -13.92 -4.74
C GLU A 25 1.09 -13.75 -6.20
N TYR A 26 0.67 -12.54 -6.62
CA TYR A 26 0.49 -12.23 -8.05
C TYR A 26 1.80 -12.40 -8.85
N PHE A 27 2.92 -11.85 -8.37
CA PHE A 27 4.19 -11.95 -9.07
C PHE A 27 4.84 -13.34 -8.94
N GLU A 28 4.46 -14.11 -7.93
CA GLU A 28 4.95 -15.47 -7.74
C GLU A 28 4.16 -16.52 -8.56
N THR A 29 2.82 -16.43 -8.55
CA THR A 29 1.94 -17.47 -9.12
C THR A 29 0.83 -16.92 -10.02
N GLY A 30 0.58 -15.61 -10.02
CA GLY A 30 -0.54 -14.96 -10.71
C GLY A 30 -1.89 -15.08 -9.98
N ALA A 31 -1.93 -15.64 -8.77
CA ALA A 31 -3.20 -16.03 -8.14
C ALA A 31 -3.90 -14.92 -7.34
N CYS A 32 -3.21 -13.84 -6.98
CA CYS A 32 -3.75 -12.81 -6.08
C CYS A 32 -4.11 -11.52 -6.83
N MET A 33 -5.33 -11.01 -6.62
CA MET A 33 -5.82 -9.76 -7.22
C MET A 33 -6.44 -8.79 -6.21
N ASP A 34 -6.34 -9.10 -4.92
CA ASP A 34 -7.17 -8.49 -3.87
C ASP A 34 -6.99 -6.97 -3.74
N CYS A 35 -5.76 -6.47 -3.87
CA CYS A 35 -5.50 -5.03 -3.77
C CYS A 35 -6.07 -4.25 -4.96
N MET A 36 -6.12 -4.85 -6.15
CA MET A 36 -6.71 -4.29 -7.35
C MET A 36 -8.24 -4.30 -7.23
N LEU A 37 -8.83 -5.46 -6.92
CA LEU A 37 -10.27 -5.61 -6.74
C LEU A 37 -10.82 -4.79 -5.56
N GLY A 38 -10.02 -4.59 -4.51
CA GLY A 38 -10.38 -3.81 -3.33
C GLY A 38 -10.22 -2.29 -3.49
N CYS A 39 -9.64 -1.82 -4.60
CA CYS A 39 -9.44 -0.39 -4.84
C CYS A 39 -10.74 0.28 -5.31
N PRO A 40 -11.33 1.26 -4.58
CA PRO A 40 -12.62 1.84 -4.98
C PRO A 40 -12.60 2.67 -6.27
N VAL A 41 -11.41 2.99 -6.78
CA VAL A 41 -11.21 3.86 -7.94
C VAL A 41 -10.29 3.22 -8.99
N ASN A 42 -10.02 1.92 -8.87
CA ASN A 42 -9.14 1.17 -9.79
C ASN A 42 -7.79 1.87 -10.03
N ALA A 43 -7.20 2.45 -8.97
CA ALA A 43 -5.91 3.13 -9.07
C ALA A 43 -4.73 2.16 -9.19
N ILE A 44 -4.92 0.89 -8.81
CA ILE A 44 -3.94 -0.20 -8.98
C ILE A 44 -4.44 -1.06 -10.12
N ASP A 45 -3.56 -1.31 -11.08
CA ASP A 45 -3.83 -2.00 -12.33
C ASP A 45 -2.68 -2.96 -12.67
N GLU A 46 -2.92 -3.93 -13.55
CA GLU A 46 -1.89 -4.88 -14.01
C GLU A 46 -0.99 -4.28 -15.10
N GLU A 47 -1.56 -3.46 -15.98
CA GLU A 47 -0.93 -2.93 -17.19
C GLU A 47 -0.42 -1.50 -16.96
N GLU A 48 -1.17 -0.71 -16.19
CA GLU A 48 -0.90 0.70 -15.97
C GLU A 48 -0.19 1.01 -14.64
N PRO A 49 0.69 2.04 -14.59
CA PRO A 49 1.28 2.49 -13.33
C PRO A 49 0.24 2.95 -12.31
N PHE A 50 0.56 2.80 -11.03
CA PHE A 50 -0.30 3.26 -9.93
C PHE A 50 -0.77 4.72 -10.13
N ASN A 51 -2.07 4.90 -10.30
CA ASN A 51 -2.68 6.20 -10.52
C ASN A 51 -2.82 6.96 -9.19
N ARG A 52 -1.73 7.64 -8.82
CA ARG A 52 -1.63 8.44 -7.59
C ARG A 52 -2.66 9.55 -7.51
N GLN A 53 -3.00 10.15 -8.65
CA GLN A 53 -3.97 11.23 -8.69
C GLN A 53 -5.38 10.74 -8.34
N ALA A 54 -5.87 9.68 -9.01
CA ALA A 54 -7.17 9.09 -8.70
C ALA A 54 -7.24 8.58 -7.24
N CYS A 55 -6.15 7.99 -6.74
CA CYS A 55 -6.06 7.58 -5.34
C CYS A 55 -6.16 8.78 -4.37
N TRP A 56 -5.48 9.89 -4.67
CA TRP A 56 -5.53 11.09 -3.86
C TRP A 56 -6.90 11.77 -3.87
N GLU A 57 -7.56 11.85 -5.03
CA GLU A 57 -8.90 12.41 -5.16
C GLU A 57 -9.93 11.62 -4.32
N LEU A 58 -9.79 10.29 -4.22
CA LEU A 58 -10.58 9.49 -3.28
C LEU A 58 -10.34 9.88 -1.82
N CYS A 59 -9.08 10.07 -1.42
CA CYS A 59 -8.74 10.50 -0.06
C CYS A 59 -9.33 11.87 0.28
N LEU A 60 -9.36 12.81 -0.67
CA LEU A 60 -10.01 14.12 -0.50
C LEU A 60 -11.53 13.97 -0.32
N ARG A 61 -12.18 13.17 -1.16
CA ARG A 61 -13.63 12.88 -1.01
C ARG A 61 -13.96 12.23 0.33
N ASN A 62 -13.09 11.34 0.83
CA ASN A 62 -13.28 10.76 2.16
C ASN A 62 -13.21 11.83 3.25
N ALA A 63 -12.26 12.77 3.17
CA ALA A 63 -12.15 13.86 4.14
C ALA A 63 -13.41 14.74 4.14
N GLU A 64 -13.98 15.04 2.98
CA GLU A 64 -15.25 15.79 2.86
C GLU A 64 -16.46 15.02 3.42
N TYR A 65 -16.45 13.68 3.34
CA TYR A 65 -17.54 12.85 3.85
C TYR A 65 -17.49 12.69 5.38
N PHE A 66 -16.29 12.70 5.97
CA PHE A 66 -16.05 12.47 7.40
C PHE A 66 -15.58 13.73 8.13
N LEU A 67 -16.18 14.89 7.81
CA LEU A 67 -15.84 16.18 8.44
C LEU A 67 -16.01 16.17 9.97
N ASP A 68 -16.95 15.37 10.47
CA ASP A 68 -17.20 15.18 11.91
C ASP A 68 -16.02 14.55 12.66
N LEU A 69 -15.15 13.85 11.94
CA LEU A 69 -13.95 13.23 12.50
C LEU A 69 -12.71 14.16 12.41
N GLY A 70 -12.78 15.26 11.65
CA GLY A 70 -11.76 16.31 11.53
C GLY A 70 -11.19 16.52 10.11
N ASP A 71 -10.63 17.71 9.87
CA ASP A 71 -10.22 18.20 8.53
C ASP A 71 -9.03 17.44 7.90
N ASP A 72 -8.29 16.67 8.69
CA ASP A 72 -7.05 16.00 8.28
C ASP A 72 -7.23 14.53 7.88
N ILE A 73 -8.47 14.05 7.73
CA ILE A 73 -8.78 12.64 7.41
C ILE A 73 -8.74 12.41 5.90
N ARG A 74 -7.59 12.72 5.31
CA ARG A 74 -7.30 12.50 3.89
C ARG A 74 -6.68 11.12 3.71
N VAL A 75 -7.45 10.09 4.01
CA VAL A 75 -6.93 8.71 4.06
C VAL A 75 -7.78 7.72 3.28
N CYS A 76 -7.06 6.74 2.75
CA CYS A 76 -7.56 5.43 2.35
C CYS A 76 -6.48 4.42 2.81
N GLY A 77 -6.74 3.14 2.62
CA GLY A 77 -5.77 2.09 2.93
C GLY A 77 -6.27 0.70 2.58
N LYS A 78 -7.36 0.60 1.80
CA LYS A 78 -8.03 -0.67 1.50
C LYS A 78 -7.06 -1.67 0.86
N CYS A 79 -6.28 -1.21 -0.11
CA CYS A 79 -5.25 -2.02 -0.76
C CYS A 79 -4.18 -2.57 0.20
N ALA A 80 -3.91 -1.88 1.32
CA ALA A 80 -2.91 -2.31 2.29
C ALA A 80 -3.43 -3.34 3.30
N VAL A 81 -4.76 -3.54 3.39
CA VAL A 81 -5.40 -4.41 4.39
C VAL A 81 -6.23 -5.54 3.78
N VAL A 82 -6.63 -5.45 2.52
CA VAL A 82 -7.55 -6.41 1.89
C VAL A 82 -6.88 -7.73 1.49
N GLY A 83 -5.60 -7.71 1.09
CA GLY A 83 -4.91 -8.89 0.59
C GLY A 83 -4.29 -9.78 1.67
N PRO A 84 -4.00 -11.06 1.37
CA PRO A 84 -3.37 -12.00 2.31
C PRO A 84 -1.99 -11.53 2.79
N CYS A 85 -1.29 -10.74 1.95
CA CYS A 85 0.00 -10.13 2.25
C CYS A 85 -0.05 -9.15 3.44
N ALA A 86 -1.24 -8.70 3.86
CA ALA A 86 -1.41 -7.87 5.04
C ALA A 86 -1.19 -8.64 6.35
N LEU A 87 -1.48 -9.96 6.35
CA LEU A 87 -1.51 -10.83 7.53
C LEU A 87 -0.35 -11.83 7.58
N LYS A 88 0.08 -12.33 6.42
CA LYS A 88 1.17 -13.31 6.30
C LYS A 88 1.97 -13.07 5.02
N SER A 89 3.18 -13.62 4.96
CA SER A 89 3.92 -13.64 3.69
C SER A 89 3.35 -14.69 2.73
N ALA A 90 3.53 -14.49 1.43
CA ALA A 90 3.33 -15.55 0.45
C ALA A 90 4.19 -16.78 0.81
N THR A 91 3.57 -17.95 0.65
CA THR A 91 4.11 -19.26 1.09
C THR A 91 5.34 -19.60 0.27
#